data_AF-A0A9R1VZ56-F1
#
_entry.id   AF-A0A9R1VZ56-F1
#
_cell.length_a   1.000
_cell.length_b   1.000
_cell.length_c   1.000
_cell.angle_alpha   90.00
_cell.angle_beta   90.00
_cell.angle_gamma   90.00
#
_symmetry.space_group_name_H-M   'P 1'
#
loop_
_entity.id
_entity.type
_entity.pdbx_description
1 polymer ?
#
loop_
_entity_poly.entity_id
_entity_poly.type
_entity_poly.pdbx_seq_one_letter_code
_entity_poly.pdbx_strand_id
1 'polypeptide(L)'
;MLQNIPNSICEMKCLKHIHLRYCIQVEILPEGLGSLECLEELDIEGTSISHLPQSILLLEDLYIIGSRGLVQSCGFTFETQPPECETSCCIEME
;
A
#
# COMPACT_ATOMS: atom_id res chain seq x y z
N MET A 1 -13.63 14.56 -2.44
CA MET A 1 -13.16 13.45 -1.58
C MET A 1 -13.13 12.21 -2.45
N LEU A 2 -12.02 11.48 -2.45
CA LEU A 2 -11.88 10.24 -3.23
C LEU A 2 -12.53 9.09 -2.47
N GLN A 3 -13.50 8.40 -3.09
CA GLN A 3 -14.23 7.30 -2.46
C GLN A 3 -13.74 5.93 -2.93
N ASN A 4 -13.33 5.83 -4.19
CA ASN A 4 -12.94 4.58 -4.79
C ASN A 4 -11.74 4.80 -5.70
N ILE A 5 -10.88 3.80 -5.77
CA ILE A 5 -9.79 3.74 -6.75
C ILE A 5 -10.30 2.97 -7.96
N PRO A 6 -10.23 3.52 -9.17
CA PRO A 6 -10.71 2.83 -10.35
C PRO A 6 -9.82 1.62 -10.65
N ASN A 7 -10.44 0.49 -11.00
CA ASN A 7 -9.73 -0.73 -11.37
C ASN A 7 -8.75 -0.55 -12.54
N SER A 8 -8.96 0.47 -13.38
CA SER A 8 -8.04 0.80 -14.49
C SER A 8 -6.65 1.21 -14.00
N ILE A 9 -6.47 1.58 -12.72
CA ILE A 9 -5.13 1.83 -12.18
C ILE A 9 -4.25 0.59 -12.32
N CYS A 10 -4.82 -0.62 -12.19
CA CYS A 10 -4.12 -1.90 -12.27
C CYS A 10 -3.53 -2.19 -13.66
N GLU A 11 -3.93 -1.42 -14.68
CA GLU A 11 -3.38 -1.53 -16.05
C GLU A 11 -2.09 -0.70 -16.20
N MET A 12 -1.77 0.17 -15.24
CA MET A 12 -0.61 1.06 -15.26
C MET A 12 0.66 0.32 -14.80
N LYS A 13 1.14 -0.65 -15.58
CA LYS A 13 2.27 -1.53 -15.21
C LYS A 13 3.56 -0.81 -14.79
N CYS A 14 3.80 0.41 -15.29
CA CYS A 14 4.97 1.21 -14.96
C CYS A 14 4.77 2.15 -13.76
N LEU A 15 3.62 2.09 -13.08
CA LEU A 15 3.32 2.94 -11.94
C LEU A 15 4.19 2.51 -10.75
N LYS A 16 4.98 3.45 -10.23
CA LYS A 16 5.92 3.20 -9.13
C LYS A 16 5.37 3.57 -7.76
N HIS A 17 4.65 4.67 -7.66
CA HIS A 17 4.20 5.20 -6.37
C HIS A 17 2.70 5.47 -6.40
N ILE A 18 1.99 5.02 -5.36
CA ILE A 18 0.60 5.33 -5.09
C ILE A 18 0.51 6.04 -3.74
N HIS A 19 0.05 7.28 -3.74
CA HIS A 19 -0.13 8.08 -2.53
C HIS A 19 -1.61 8.40 -2.31
N LEU A 20 -2.19 7.86 -1.23
CA LEU A 20 -3.59 7.98 -0.84
C LEU A 20 -3.74 8.58 0.56
N ARG A 21 -2.68 9.23 1.05
CA ARG A 21 -2.61 9.80 2.39
C ARG A 21 -3.84 10.66 2.69
N TYR A 22 -4.46 10.42 3.85
CA TYR A 22 -5.67 11.11 4.33
C TYR A 22 -6.90 11.00 3.42
N CYS A 23 -6.95 10.02 2.51
CA CYS A 23 -8.15 9.68 1.75
C CYS A 23 -9.12 8.85 2.61
N ILE A 24 -9.74 9.50 3.60
CA ILE A 24 -10.59 8.86 4.62
C ILE A 24 -11.82 8.11 4.08
N GLN A 25 -12.25 8.38 2.84
CA GLN A 25 -13.39 7.71 2.22
C GLN A 25 -12.98 6.49 1.37
N VAL A 26 -11.69 6.24 1.22
CA VAL A 26 -11.19 5.03 0.56
C VAL A 26 -11.13 3.91 1.59
N GLU A 27 -11.95 2.89 1.36
CA GLU A 27 -12.09 1.73 2.25
C GLU A 27 -11.51 0.44 1.65
N ILE A 28 -11.38 0.40 0.31
CA ILE A 28 -11.03 -0.80 -0.45
C ILE A 28 -10.02 -0.44 -1.54
N LEU A 29 -8.97 -1.25 -1.67
CA LEU A 29 -8.04 -1.23 -2.79
C LEU A 29 -8.48 -2.26 -3.85
N PRO A 30 -8.24 -2.02 -5.14
CA PRO A 30 -8.62 -2.97 -6.18
C PRO A 30 -7.81 -4.27 -6.06
N GLU A 31 -8.48 -5.42 -6.21
CA GLU A 31 -7.85 -6.76 -6.18
C GLU A 31 -6.75 -6.95 -7.23
N GLY A 32 -6.74 -6.13 -8.29
CA GLY A 32 -5.72 -6.18 -9.34
C GLY A 32 -4.41 -5.45 -8.99
N LEU A 33 -4.26 -4.88 -7.78
CA LEU A 33 -3.10 -4.04 -7.44
C LEU A 33 -1.75 -4.76 -7.61
N GLY A 34 -1.71 -6.08 -7.40
CA GLY A 34 -0.53 -6.90 -7.68
C GLY A 34 -0.11 -7.00 -9.15
N SER A 35 -0.88 -6.44 -10.09
CA SER A 35 -0.51 -6.35 -11.51
C SER A 35 0.45 -5.18 -11.79
N LEU A 36 0.68 -4.32 -10.80
CA LEU A 36 1.57 -3.17 -10.89
C LEU A 36 3.01 -3.62 -10.65
N GLU A 37 3.58 -4.34 -11.62
CA GLU A 37 4.91 -4.98 -11.53
C GLU A 37 6.06 -4.02 -11.15
N CYS A 38 5.91 -2.71 -11.39
CA CYS A 38 6.89 -1.70 -11.02
C CYS A 38 6.53 -0.90 -9.75
N LEU A 39 5.50 -1.29 -8.99
CA LEU A 39 5.09 -0.56 -7.81
C LEU A 39 6.12 -0.74 -6.69
N GLU A 40 6.73 0.37 -6.30
CA GLU A 40 7.76 0.47 -5.28
C GLU A 40 7.18 1.04 -3.97
N GLU A 41 6.15 1.89 -4.02
CA GLU A 41 5.58 2.53 -2.82
C GLU A 41 4.04 2.63 -2.84
N LEU A 42 3.41 2.26 -1.73
CA LEU A 42 1.98 2.43 -1.44
C LEU A 42 1.79 3.15 -0.09
N ASP A 43 1.45 4.43 -0.14
CA ASP A 43 1.06 5.21 1.04
C ASP A 43 -0.45 5.26 1.19
N ILE A 44 -0.95 4.64 2.25
CA ILE A 44 -2.36 4.58 2.65
C ILE A 44 -2.57 5.10 4.07
N GLU A 45 -1.64 5.89 4.60
CA GLU A 45 -1.76 6.47 5.94
C GLU A 45 -3.00 7.38 6.04
N GLY A 46 -3.78 7.22 7.11
CA GLY A 46 -4.98 8.04 7.33
C GLY A 46 -6.13 7.73 6.37
N THR A 47 -6.12 6.57 5.70
CA THR A 47 -7.29 6.03 4.97
C THR A 47 -8.18 5.18 5.89
N SER A 48 -9.36 4.80 5.41
CA SER A 48 -10.26 3.85 6.09
C SER A 48 -10.11 2.42 5.58
N ILE A 49 -9.00 2.11 4.90
CA ILE A 49 -8.73 0.76 4.39
C ILE A 49 -8.58 -0.20 5.56
N SER A 50 -9.29 -1.32 5.49
CA SER A 50 -9.33 -2.34 6.56
C SER A 50 -8.46 -3.56 6.27
N HIS A 51 -8.16 -3.83 5.00
CA HIS A 51 -7.37 -4.96 4.54
C HIS A 51 -6.66 -4.61 3.22
N LEU A 52 -5.50 -5.19 2.96
CA LEU A 52 -4.86 -5.15 1.65
C LEU A 52 -5.39 -6.30 0.78
N PRO A 53 -5.42 -6.12 -0.56
CA PRO A 53 -5.81 -7.19 -1.47
C PRO A 53 -4.75 -8.29 -1.45
N GLN A 54 -5.15 -9.55 -1.65
CA GLN A 54 -4.23 -10.68 -1.59
C GLN A 54 -3.12 -10.59 -2.66
N SER A 55 -3.43 -9.95 -3.80
CA SER A 55 -2.48 -9.74 -4.88
C SER A 55 -1.32 -8.82 -4.52
N ILE A 56 -1.41 -8.04 -3.42
CA ILE A 56 -0.31 -7.19 -2.95
C ILE A 56 0.96 -8.01 -2.67
N LEU A 57 0.80 -9.28 -2.31
CA LEU A 57 1.89 -10.23 -2.02
C LEU A 57 2.65 -10.68 -3.28
N LEU A 58 2.17 -10.31 -4.48
CA LEU A 58 2.86 -10.59 -5.74
C LEU A 58 3.94 -9.55 -6.06
N LEU A 59 3.96 -8.44 -5.32
CA LEU A 59 4.93 -7.36 -5.49
C LEU A 59 6.11 -7.64 -4.55
N GLU A 60 7.29 -7.88 -5.10
CA GLU A 60 8.47 -8.34 -4.35
C GLU A 60 9.25 -7.19 -3.69
N ASP A 61 9.18 -5.97 -4.24
CA ASP A 61 9.91 -4.79 -3.76
C ASP A 61 8.97 -3.65 -3.32
N LEU A 62 7.80 -3.98 -2.78
CA LEU A 62 6.81 -2.99 -2.39
C LEU A 62 7.00 -2.48 -0.96
N TYR A 63 7.10 -1.17 -0.85
CA TYR A 63 7.08 -0.44 0.40
C TYR A 63 5.66 0.05 0.76
N ILE A 64 5.13 -0.30 1.95
CA ILE A 64 3.77 0.09 2.37
C ILE A 64 3.82 0.98 3.62
N ILE A 65 3.22 2.18 3.50
CA ILE A 65 3.01 3.12 4.60
C ILE A 65 1.53 3.08 5.01
N GLY A 66 1.22 2.71 6.25
CA GLY A 66 -0.16 2.57 6.68
C GLY A 66 -0.36 2.38 8.18
N SER A 67 -1.60 2.13 8.59
CA SER A 67 -1.90 1.87 10.00
C SER A 67 -1.39 0.48 10.43
N ARG A 68 -0.85 0.40 11.65
CA ARG A 68 -0.23 -0.83 12.19
C ARG A 68 -1.13 -2.06 12.09
N GLY A 69 -2.44 -1.92 12.34
CA GLY A 69 -3.39 -3.02 12.30
C GLY A 69 -3.61 -3.61 10.89
N LEU A 70 -3.54 -2.76 9.86
CA LEU A 70 -3.70 -3.18 8.47
C LEU A 70 -2.46 -3.92 7.98
N VAL A 71 -1.28 -3.41 8.32
CA VAL A 71 0.01 -4.00 7.94
C VAL A 71 0.19 -5.39 8.58
N GLN A 72 -0.27 -5.57 9.82
CA GLN A 72 -0.24 -6.86 10.51
C GLN A 72 -1.22 -7.90 9.94
N SER A 73 -2.28 -7.47 9.24
CA SER A 73 -3.31 -8.36 8.68
C SER A 73 -2.83 -9.16 7.47
N CYS A 74 -1.70 -8.78 6.86
CA CYS A 74 -1.24 -9.35 5.59
C CYS A 74 0.01 -10.22 5.71
N GLY A 75 0.38 -10.63 6.92
CA GLY A 75 1.52 -11.55 7.14
C GLY A 75 2.89 -10.88 7.12
N PHE A 76 2.96 -9.55 6.98
CA PHE A 76 4.21 -8.80 7.13
C PHE A 76 4.61 -8.76 8.61
N THR A 77 5.58 -9.60 8.99
CA THR A 77 6.23 -9.53 10.29
C THR A 77 7.60 -8.88 10.14
N PHE A 78 7.77 -7.74 10.82
CA PHE A 78 8.99 -7.03 11.22
C PHE A 78 9.32 -5.68 10.58
N GLU A 79 9.70 -4.80 11.50
CA GLU A 79 9.88 -3.35 11.42
C GLU A 79 11.31 -3.02 11.01
N THR A 80 11.53 -2.17 10.00
CA THR A 80 12.82 -1.48 9.80
C THR A 80 12.61 -0.06 9.29
N GLN A 81 13.06 0.91 10.09
CA GLN A 81 12.96 2.37 9.87
C GLN A 81 13.50 2.84 8.50
N PRO A 82 12.89 3.87 7.88
CA PRO A 82 13.60 4.67 6.88
C PRO A 82 14.54 5.66 7.59
N PRO A 83 15.75 5.89 7.08
CA PRO A 83 16.53 7.04 7.49
C PRO A 83 15.81 8.29 6.98
N GLU A 84 15.48 9.19 7.90
CA GLU A 84 15.04 10.57 7.64
C GLU A 84 13.58 10.80 7.20
N CYS A 85 12.60 10.34 7.98
CA CYS A 85 11.44 11.19 8.33
C CYS A 85 10.66 10.58 9.50
N GLU A 86 10.43 11.38 10.54
CA GLU A 86 9.64 10.98 11.70
C GLU A 86 8.20 10.64 11.26
N THR A 87 7.64 9.52 11.76
CA THR A 87 6.21 9.12 11.81
C THR A 87 5.62 8.01 10.92
N SER A 88 6.36 7.25 10.12
CA SER A 88 5.75 6.09 9.42
C SER A 88 6.63 4.83 9.38
N CYS A 89 6.08 3.71 9.89
CA CYS A 89 6.70 2.37 9.87
C CYS A 89 6.88 1.85 8.44
N CYS A 90 7.89 1.02 8.29
CA CYS A 90 8.59 0.77 7.05
C CYS A 90 8.97 -0.73 7.02
N ILE A 91 8.68 -1.45 5.93
CA ILE A 91 8.92 -2.91 5.75
C ILE A 91 9.67 -3.15 4.44
N GLU A 92 10.78 -3.89 4.48
CA GLU A 92 11.48 -4.47 3.35
C GLU A 92 11.38 -6.01 3.41
N MET A 93 11.19 -6.67 2.26
CA MET A 93 11.10 -8.14 2.14
C MET A 93 12.50 -8.75 1.96
N GLU A 94 12.85 -9.75 2.78
CA GLU A 94 13.96 -10.70 2.52
C GLU A 94 13.46 -11.95 1.79
#